data_AF-A0A7C3M9A6-F1
#
_entry.id   AF-A0A7C3M9A6-F1
#
_cell.length_a   1.000
_cell.length_b   1.000
_cell.length_c   1.000
_cell.angle_alpha   90.00
_cell.angle_beta   90.00
_cell.angle_gamma   90.00
#
_symmetry.space_group_name_H-M   'P 1'
#
loop_
_entity.id
_entity.type
_entity.pdbx_description
1 polymer ?
#
loop_
_entity_poly.entity_id
_entity_poly.type
_entity_poly.pdbx_seq_one_letter_code
_entity_poly.pdbx_strand_id
1 'polypeptide(L)'
;MNPRERALIDLFAAIEGLSGSALECPHYPCHYEGQDCSLCYCPFYPCLIYRLGGEIVVSSSGKYVWSCKDCHWIHEKENVEEVLSYFSSFPRQLLVEADWRFFSKSLQEILFGEEIGFEINNAYNLTPANIYGFECEPLSEGQFLDVSIENFMISDIRKLSEPERAEGVIIPEKSGRVLIGYHNGFLKCTF
;
A
#
# COMPACT_ATOMS: atom_id res chain seq x y z
N MET A 1 14.07 -1.35 -15.18
CA MET A 1 12.60 -1.38 -15.22
C MET A 1 12.09 -1.06 -13.83
N ASN A 2 11.39 0.07 -13.70
CA ASN A 2 10.79 0.55 -12.47
C ASN A 2 9.75 -0.50 -11.97
N PRO A 3 9.61 -0.75 -10.65
CA PRO A 3 8.53 -1.58 -10.09
C PRO A 3 7.15 -1.29 -10.70
N ARG A 4 6.86 -0.02 -10.99
CA ARG A 4 5.62 0.43 -11.62
C ARG A 4 5.39 -0.14 -13.02
N GLU A 5 6.41 -0.11 -13.87
CA GLU A 5 6.32 -0.62 -15.24
C GLU A 5 6.05 -2.12 -15.23
N ARG A 6 6.72 -2.85 -14.34
CA ARG A 6 6.51 -4.30 -14.16
C ARG A 6 5.10 -4.61 -13.69
N ALA A 7 4.59 -3.85 -12.72
CA ALA A 7 3.23 -4.02 -12.22
C ALA A 7 2.17 -3.77 -13.28
N LEU A 8 2.39 -2.79 -14.18
CA LEU A 8 1.48 -2.55 -15.31
C LEU A 8 1.53 -3.67 -16.35
N ILE A 9 2.72 -4.21 -16.64
CA ILE A 9 2.87 -5.36 -17.55
C ILE A 9 2.08 -6.55 -17.02
N ASP A 10 2.26 -6.90 -15.74
CA ASP A 10 1.55 -7.99 -15.08
C ASP A 10 0.03 -7.74 -15.09
N LEU A 11 -0.41 -6.53 -14.72
CA LEU A 11 -1.82 -6.15 -14.72
C LEU A 11 -2.47 -6.32 -16.11
N PHE A 12 -1.83 -5.82 -17.17
CA PHE A 12 -2.38 -5.93 -18.52
C PHE A 12 -2.37 -7.36 -19.05
N ALA A 13 -1.31 -8.12 -18.77
CA ALA A 13 -1.24 -9.54 -19.10
C ALA A 13 -2.37 -10.33 -18.42
N ALA A 14 -2.61 -10.05 -17.13
CA ALA A 14 -3.63 -10.71 -16.34
C ALA A 14 -5.06 -10.35 -16.80
N ILE A 15 -5.32 -9.09 -17.15
CA ILE A 15 -6.59 -8.67 -17.77
C ILE A 15 -6.84 -9.40 -19.11
N GLU A 16 -5.79 -9.72 -19.86
CA GLU A 16 -5.87 -10.49 -21.11
C GLU A 16 -6.00 -12.01 -20.90
N GLY A 17 -6.06 -12.47 -19.64
CA GLY A 17 -6.34 -13.87 -19.28
C GLY A 17 -5.10 -14.70 -18.92
N LEU A 18 -3.92 -14.09 -18.80
CA LEU A 18 -2.73 -14.77 -18.28
C LEU A 18 -2.79 -14.79 -16.74
N SER A 19 -3.19 -15.91 -16.15
CA SER A 19 -3.38 -15.99 -14.70
C SER A 19 -2.90 -17.29 -14.06
N GLY A 20 -2.61 -17.22 -12.76
CA GLY A 20 -2.32 -18.36 -11.90
C GLY A 20 -0.88 -18.44 -11.39
N SER A 21 -0.53 -19.57 -10.78
CA SER A 21 0.80 -19.81 -10.18
C SER A 21 1.90 -19.95 -11.23
N ALA A 22 3.04 -19.30 -10.99
CA ALA A 22 4.22 -19.40 -11.84
C ALA A 22 5.19 -20.49 -11.35
N LEU A 23 4.82 -21.77 -11.48
CA LEU A 23 5.57 -22.92 -10.92
C LEU A 23 7.00 -23.06 -11.44
N GLU A 24 7.29 -22.56 -12.63
CA GLU A 24 8.64 -22.58 -13.23
C GLU A 24 9.50 -21.36 -12.85
N CYS A 25 8.94 -20.41 -12.10
CA CYS A 25 9.67 -19.23 -11.65
C CYS A 25 10.71 -19.62 -10.58
N PRO A 26 11.99 -19.21 -10.71
CA PRO A 26 13.03 -19.47 -9.71
C PRO A 26 12.74 -18.85 -8.33
N HIS A 27 11.80 -17.91 -8.28
CA HIS A 27 11.37 -17.26 -7.04
C HIS A 27 10.08 -17.84 -6.47
N TYR A 28 9.52 -18.91 -7.05
CA TYR A 28 8.31 -19.55 -6.55
C TYR A 28 8.59 -20.56 -5.42
N PRO A 29 7.78 -20.56 -4.35
CA PRO A 29 6.86 -19.50 -3.95
C PRO A 29 7.63 -18.30 -3.38
N CYS A 30 7.16 -17.07 -3.63
CA CYS A 30 7.78 -15.88 -3.05
C CYS A 30 7.12 -15.47 -1.72
N HIS A 31 5.87 -15.89 -1.48
CA HIS A 31 5.12 -15.70 -0.24
C HIS A 31 4.62 -17.03 0.34
N TYR A 32 3.92 -17.86 -0.46
CA TYR A 32 3.40 -19.15 0.00
C TYR A 32 3.09 -20.12 -1.16
N GLU A 33 3.05 -21.42 -0.86
CA GLU A 33 2.75 -22.46 -1.85
C GLU A 33 1.31 -22.34 -2.37
N GLY A 34 1.12 -22.43 -3.68
CA GLY A 34 -0.19 -22.25 -4.33
C GLY A 34 -0.60 -20.80 -4.57
N GLN A 35 0.26 -19.83 -4.29
CA GLN A 35 -0.01 -18.41 -4.55
C GLN A 35 -0.36 -18.11 -6.02
N ASP A 36 -1.25 -17.15 -6.23
CA ASP A 36 -1.54 -16.59 -7.55
C ASP A 36 -0.45 -15.56 -7.91
N CYS A 37 0.22 -15.75 -9.07
CA CYS A 37 1.30 -14.89 -9.51
C CYS A 37 0.88 -13.91 -10.63
N SER A 38 -0.41 -13.77 -10.92
CA SER A 38 -0.91 -12.89 -12.00
C SER A 38 -0.54 -11.43 -11.78
N LEU A 39 -0.45 -11.01 -10.51
CA LEU A 39 -0.03 -9.68 -10.08
C LEU A 39 1.28 -9.76 -9.27
N CYS A 40 2.27 -10.49 -9.80
CA CYS A 40 3.55 -10.73 -9.13
C CYS A 40 4.24 -9.42 -8.72
N TYR A 41 4.19 -8.41 -9.57
CA TYR A 41 4.48 -7.03 -9.20
C TYR A 41 3.19 -6.32 -8.81
N CYS A 42 3.05 -6.05 -7.51
CA CYS A 42 1.85 -5.44 -6.96
C CYS A 42 1.60 -4.04 -7.56
N PRO A 43 0.42 -3.76 -8.17
CA PRO A 43 0.08 -2.46 -8.73
C PRO A 43 -0.06 -1.35 -7.69
N PHE A 44 -0.20 -1.73 -6.41
CA PHE A 44 -0.36 -0.82 -5.30
C PHE A 44 0.95 -0.49 -4.58
N TYR A 45 2.10 -0.96 -5.07
CA TYR A 45 3.37 -0.73 -4.40
C TYR A 45 3.82 0.75 -4.46
N PRO A 46 4.31 1.33 -3.34
CA PRO A 46 4.12 0.89 -1.96
C PRO A 46 2.71 1.21 -1.48
N CYS A 47 1.98 0.27 -0.87
CA CYS A 47 0.59 0.54 -0.48
C CYS A 47 0.50 1.37 0.80
N LEU A 48 1.54 1.29 1.65
CA LEU A 48 1.62 1.95 2.96
C LEU A 48 0.47 1.57 3.91
N ILE A 49 -0.08 0.36 3.76
CA ILE A 49 -1.13 -0.19 4.62
C ILE A 49 -0.57 -1.40 5.40
N TYR A 50 -0.24 -1.22 6.67
CA TYR A 50 0.41 -2.23 7.53
C TYR A 50 -0.43 -3.50 7.73
N ARG A 51 -1.77 -3.39 7.73
CA ARG A 51 -2.67 -4.55 7.95
C ARG A 51 -2.61 -5.58 6.82
N LEU A 52 -2.08 -5.21 5.65
CA LEU A 52 -1.84 -6.15 4.55
C LEU A 52 -0.52 -6.91 4.72
N GLY A 53 0.21 -6.71 5.82
CA GLY A 53 1.49 -7.37 6.09
C GLY A 53 2.72 -6.59 5.59
N GLY A 54 2.51 -5.45 4.92
CA GLY A 54 3.61 -4.59 4.52
C GLY A 54 4.24 -3.84 5.70
N GLU A 55 5.51 -3.44 5.57
CA GLU A 55 6.23 -2.65 6.59
C GLU A 55 7.31 -1.75 5.98
N ILE A 56 7.68 -0.67 6.66
CA ILE A 56 8.84 0.15 6.26
C ILE A 56 10.10 -0.48 6.83
N VAL A 57 11.08 -0.74 5.96
CA VAL A 57 12.40 -1.26 6.32
C VAL A 57 13.50 -0.40 5.74
N VAL A 58 14.70 -0.49 6.30
CA VAL A 58 15.91 0.10 5.72
C VAL A 58 16.63 -0.98 4.93
N SER A 59 16.78 -0.76 3.63
CA SER A 59 17.54 -1.64 2.73
C SER A 59 19.03 -1.69 3.09
N SER A 60 19.76 -2.66 2.54
CA SER A 60 21.22 -2.78 2.72
C SER A 60 22.01 -1.55 2.26
N SER A 61 21.42 -0.72 1.39
CA SER A 61 21.98 0.55 0.91
C SER A 61 21.62 1.76 1.77
N GLY A 62 20.92 1.57 2.90
CA GLY A 62 20.50 2.65 3.81
C GLY A 62 19.24 3.40 3.39
N LYS A 63 18.57 2.99 2.29
CA LYS A 63 17.32 3.62 1.82
C LYS A 63 16.09 2.96 2.45
N TYR A 64 15.07 3.76 2.77
CA TYR A 64 13.76 3.27 3.17
C TYR A 64 13.06 2.56 2.00
N VAL A 65 12.43 1.42 2.29
CA VAL A 65 11.71 0.59 1.33
C VAL A 65 10.45 0.05 2.01
N TRP A 66 9.35 -0.06 1.27
CA TRP A 66 8.18 -0.79 1.74
C TRP A 66 8.39 -2.28 1.47
N SER A 67 8.61 -3.07 2.52
CA SER A 67 8.71 -4.52 2.44
C SER A 67 7.31 -5.12 2.40
N CYS A 68 7.00 -5.89 1.36
CA CYS A 68 5.77 -6.69 1.26
C CYS A 68 5.99 -8.15 1.65
N LYS A 69 7.11 -8.51 2.30
CA LYS A 69 7.51 -9.91 2.51
C LYS A 69 6.42 -10.77 3.19
N ASP A 70 5.67 -10.17 4.12
CA ASP A 70 4.59 -10.82 4.88
C ASP A 70 3.19 -10.49 4.32
N CYS A 71 3.10 -9.93 3.11
CA CYS A 71 1.84 -9.65 2.43
C CYS A 71 1.41 -10.82 1.56
N HIS A 72 0.25 -11.40 1.87
CA HIS A 72 -0.35 -12.47 1.08
C HIS A 72 -1.53 -11.98 0.25
N TRP A 73 -2.12 -10.83 0.61
CA TRP A 73 -3.40 -10.36 0.07
C TRP A 73 -3.45 -10.34 -1.47
N ILE A 74 -2.44 -9.75 -2.12
CA ILE A 74 -2.42 -9.63 -3.59
C ILE A 74 -2.15 -10.96 -4.33
N HIS A 75 -1.88 -12.03 -3.59
CA HIS A 75 -1.61 -13.37 -4.11
C HIS A 75 -2.75 -14.36 -3.85
N GLU A 76 -3.74 -13.96 -3.06
CA GLU A 76 -4.98 -14.71 -2.89
C GLU A 76 -5.82 -14.55 -4.17
N LYS A 77 -6.29 -15.67 -4.71
CA LYS A 77 -6.95 -15.72 -6.01
C LYS A 77 -8.15 -14.77 -6.08
N GLU A 78 -8.97 -14.77 -5.03
CA GLU A 78 -10.18 -13.96 -4.95
C GLU A 78 -9.85 -12.46 -5.02
N ASN A 79 -8.78 -12.02 -4.36
CA ASN A 79 -8.33 -10.62 -4.39
C ASN A 79 -7.72 -10.25 -5.75
N VAL A 80 -6.99 -11.18 -6.39
CA VAL A 80 -6.50 -10.98 -7.77
C VAL A 80 -7.67 -10.75 -8.71
N GLU A 81 -8.68 -11.64 -8.68
CA GLU A 81 -9.87 -11.53 -9.53
C GLU A 81 -10.60 -10.20 -9.32
N GLU A 82 -10.73 -9.76 -8.06
CA GLU A 82 -11.33 -8.47 -7.72
C GLU A 82 -10.54 -7.28 -8.29
N VAL A 83 -9.21 -7.28 -8.14
CA VAL A 83 -8.33 -6.23 -8.68
C VAL A 83 -8.40 -6.17 -10.21
N LEU A 84 -8.40 -7.33 -10.88
CA LEU A 84 -8.55 -7.40 -12.34
C LEU A 84 -9.92 -6.88 -12.79
N SER A 85 -10.99 -7.29 -12.11
CA SER A 85 -12.34 -6.80 -12.37
C SER A 85 -12.41 -5.27 -12.23
N TYR A 86 -11.88 -4.72 -11.14
CA TYR A 86 -11.84 -3.28 -10.89
C TYR A 86 -11.12 -2.54 -12.02
N PHE A 87 -9.88 -2.94 -12.35
CA PHE A 87 -9.07 -2.23 -13.34
C PHE A 87 -9.48 -2.50 -14.80
N SER A 88 -10.21 -3.58 -15.09
CA SER A 88 -10.74 -3.86 -16.43
C SER A 88 -11.69 -2.79 -16.95
N SER A 89 -12.30 -2.01 -16.05
CA SER A 89 -13.21 -0.91 -16.37
C SER A 89 -12.50 0.38 -16.82
N PHE A 90 -11.18 0.48 -16.62
CA PHE A 90 -10.40 1.68 -16.92
C PHE A 90 -9.68 1.58 -18.27
N PRO A 91 -9.59 2.68 -19.04
CA PRO A 91 -8.74 2.72 -20.23
C PRO A 91 -7.27 2.49 -19.88
N ARG A 92 -6.54 1.67 -20.66
CA ARG A 92 -5.10 1.43 -20.45
C ARG A 92 -4.28 2.71 -20.39
N GLN A 93 -4.61 3.69 -21.24
CA GLN A 93 -3.92 4.98 -21.25
C GLN A 93 -4.04 5.70 -19.89
N LEU A 94 -5.22 5.69 -19.28
CA LEU A 94 -5.44 6.25 -17.95
C LEU A 94 -4.58 5.51 -16.93
N LEU A 95 -4.56 4.17 -16.98
CA LEU A 95 -3.74 3.38 -16.06
C LEU A 95 -2.24 3.62 -16.24
N VAL A 96 -1.76 3.97 -17.43
CA VAL A 96 -0.34 4.32 -17.68
C VAL A 96 0.00 5.70 -17.13
N GLU A 97 -0.92 6.67 -17.27
CA GLU A 97 -0.72 8.06 -16.84
C GLU A 97 -1.00 8.27 -15.34
N ALA A 98 -1.73 7.35 -14.72
CA ALA A 98 -2.13 7.42 -13.32
C ALA A 98 -0.92 7.44 -12.37
N ASP A 99 -1.02 8.29 -11.35
CA ASP A 99 -0.03 8.47 -10.30
C ASP A 99 -0.25 7.49 -9.13
N TRP A 100 0.60 7.56 -8.11
CA TRP A 100 0.50 6.71 -6.94
C TRP A 100 -0.83 6.90 -6.18
N ARG A 101 -1.37 8.13 -6.15
CA ARG A 101 -2.61 8.45 -5.43
C ARG A 101 -3.78 7.69 -6.03
N PHE A 102 -3.88 7.61 -7.35
CA PHE A 102 -4.91 6.84 -8.03
C PHE A 102 -4.93 5.37 -7.58
N PHE A 103 -3.78 4.70 -7.55
CA PHE A 103 -3.70 3.29 -7.11
C PHE A 103 -3.98 3.13 -5.61
N SER A 104 -3.52 4.06 -4.77
CA SER A 104 -3.80 4.05 -3.34
C SER A 104 -5.30 4.21 -3.04
N LYS A 105 -6.00 5.09 -3.77
CA LYS A 105 -7.46 5.25 -3.66
C LYS A 105 -8.21 4.03 -4.17
N SER A 106 -7.81 3.51 -5.33
CA SER A 106 -8.37 2.28 -5.90
C SER A 106 -8.28 1.11 -4.93
N LEU A 107 -7.13 0.94 -4.27
CA LEU A 107 -6.96 -0.10 -3.25
C LEU A 107 -7.94 0.07 -2.08
N GLN A 108 -8.20 1.30 -1.64
CA GLN A 108 -9.16 1.55 -0.56
C GLN A 108 -10.59 1.25 -0.99
N GLU A 109 -10.97 1.61 -2.21
CA GLU A 109 -12.29 1.23 -2.76
C GLU A 109 -12.46 -0.28 -2.83
N ILE A 110 -11.43 -1.02 -3.25
CA ILE A 110 -11.45 -2.48 -3.27
C ILE A 110 -11.56 -3.05 -1.85
N LEU A 111 -10.74 -2.57 -0.91
CA LEU A 111 -10.69 -3.14 0.45
C LEU A 111 -11.87 -2.74 1.34
N PHE A 112 -12.41 -1.54 1.17
CA PHE A 112 -13.34 -0.90 2.11
C PHE A 112 -14.66 -0.47 1.46
N GLY A 113 -14.77 -0.56 0.13
CA GLY A 113 -15.91 -0.07 -0.63
C GLY A 113 -15.91 1.44 -0.88
N GLU A 114 -14.98 2.18 -0.25
CA GLU A 114 -14.84 3.63 -0.40
C GLU A 114 -13.41 4.11 -0.07
N GLU A 115 -13.08 5.31 -0.53
CA GLU A 115 -11.88 6.02 -0.09
C GLU A 115 -12.08 6.54 1.35
N ILE A 116 -11.37 5.96 2.33
CA ILE A 116 -11.44 6.37 3.74
C ILE A 116 -10.26 7.24 4.19
N GLY A 117 -9.18 7.27 3.40
CA GLY A 117 -8.12 8.27 3.51
C GLY A 117 -8.60 9.64 3.03
N PHE A 118 -7.96 10.70 3.49
CA PHE A 118 -8.42 12.06 3.20
C PHE A 118 -7.28 13.07 3.20
N GLU A 119 -7.45 14.16 2.46
CA GLU A 119 -6.47 15.24 2.41
C GLU A 119 -6.48 16.06 3.72
N ILE A 120 -5.29 16.36 4.21
CA ILE A 120 -5.01 17.32 5.28
C ILE A 120 -3.99 18.31 4.72
N ASN A 121 -4.44 19.52 4.40
CA ASN A 121 -3.63 20.56 3.77
C ASN A 121 -2.98 20.06 2.47
N ASN A 122 -1.66 19.79 2.51
CA ASN A 122 -0.86 19.34 1.36
C ASN A 122 -0.50 17.85 1.42
N ALA A 123 -0.97 17.12 2.43
CA ALA A 123 -0.68 15.71 2.61
C ALA A 123 -1.96 14.88 2.60
N TYR A 124 -1.82 13.61 2.25
CA TYR A 124 -2.93 12.66 2.30
C TYR A 124 -2.78 11.74 3.50
N ASN A 125 -3.81 11.70 4.32
CA ASN A 125 -3.84 10.88 5.51
C ASN A 125 -4.42 9.51 5.23
N LEU A 126 -3.53 8.51 5.26
CA LEU A 126 -3.84 7.08 5.10
C LEU A 126 -3.89 6.37 6.47
N THR A 127 -3.87 7.11 7.58
CA THR A 127 -4.08 6.54 8.92
C THR A 127 -5.40 5.76 9.03
N PRO A 128 -6.56 6.26 8.54
CA PRO A 128 -7.82 5.51 8.64
C PRO A 128 -7.75 4.11 8.03
N ALA A 129 -7.13 3.97 6.86
CA ALA A 129 -6.94 2.67 6.20
C ALA A 129 -6.05 1.71 7.00
N ASN A 130 -5.07 2.25 7.74
CA ASN A 130 -4.18 1.44 8.57
C ASN A 130 -4.82 0.96 9.87
N ILE A 131 -5.78 1.72 10.42
CA ILE A 131 -6.41 1.43 11.72
C ILE A 131 -7.86 0.92 11.60
N TYR A 132 -8.35 0.73 10.37
CA TYR A 132 -9.73 0.33 10.13
C TYR A 132 -10.05 -0.98 10.87
N GLY A 133 -11.05 -0.93 11.74
CA GLY A 133 -11.51 -2.06 12.54
C GLY A 133 -10.65 -2.36 13.77
N PHE A 134 -9.65 -1.55 14.10
CA PHE A 134 -8.85 -1.72 15.32
C PHE A 134 -9.44 -0.98 16.52
N GLU A 135 -9.18 -1.49 17.71
CA GLU A 135 -9.45 -0.77 18.95
C GLU A 135 -8.37 0.29 19.16
N CYS A 136 -8.80 1.54 19.35
CA CYS A 136 -7.91 2.68 19.46
C CYS A 136 -8.27 3.55 20.67
N GLU A 137 -7.25 4.02 21.37
CA GLU A 137 -7.37 4.94 22.50
C GLU A 137 -6.80 6.30 22.13
N PRO A 138 -7.44 7.41 22.54
CA PRO A 138 -6.91 8.75 22.29
C PRO A 138 -5.61 8.99 23.07
N LEU A 139 -4.70 9.76 22.48
CA LEU A 139 -3.47 10.24 23.10
C LEU A 139 -3.46 11.77 23.13
N SER A 140 -2.85 12.35 24.18
CA SER A 140 -2.66 13.79 24.29
C SER A 140 -1.59 14.33 23.33
N GLU A 141 -0.60 13.48 23.00
CA GLU A 141 0.53 13.80 22.14
C GLU A 141 1.00 12.53 21.41
N GLY A 142 1.68 12.70 20.29
CA GLY A 142 2.19 11.59 19.50
C GLY A 142 3.03 12.02 18.30
N GLN A 143 3.46 11.03 17.53
CA GLN A 143 4.12 11.22 16.25
C GLN A 143 3.49 10.31 15.20
N PHE A 144 3.54 10.75 13.95
CA PHE A 144 3.20 9.96 12.78
C PHE A 144 4.33 10.05 11.76
N LEU A 145 4.28 9.21 10.73
CA LEU A 145 5.21 9.25 9.60
C LEU A 145 4.59 10.05 8.46
N ASP A 146 5.37 10.97 7.90
CA ASP A 146 5.10 11.67 6.66
C ASP A 146 6.03 11.10 5.59
N VAL A 147 5.46 10.35 4.66
CA VAL A 147 6.19 9.55 3.67
C VAL A 147 6.13 10.22 2.31
N SER A 148 7.29 10.61 1.78
CA SER A 148 7.40 11.16 0.43
C SER A 148 7.51 10.04 -0.59
N ILE A 149 6.73 10.14 -1.67
CA ILE A 149 6.71 9.14 -2.75
C ILE A 149 7.04 9.82 -4.08
N GLU A 150 8.07 9.32 -4.75
CA GLU A 150 8.48 9.76 -6.07
C GLU A 150 8.59 8.54 -6.98
N ASN A 151 7.94 8.59 -8.16
CA ASN A 151 7.97 7.50 -9.13
C ASN A 151 7.62 6.11 -8.53
N PHE A 152 6.61 6.06 -7.65
CA PHE A 152 6.17 4.85 -6.94
C PHE A 152 7.23 4.23 -6.00
N MET A 153 8.15 5.06 -5.49
CA MET A 153 9.18 4.67 -4.55
C MET A 153 9.19 5.65 -3.37
N ILE A 154 9.50 5.15 -2.16
CA ILE A 154 9.73 6.01 -1.01
C ILE A 154 11.01 6.82 -1.25
N SER A 155 10.92 8.15 -1.28
CA SER A 155 12.07 9.05 -1.43
C SER A 155 12.57 9.60 -0.09
N ASP A 156 11.67 9.86 0.86
CA ASP A 156 12.00 10.36 2.20
C ASP A 156 10.93 9.96 3.23
N ILE A 157 11.31 9.97 4.51
CA ILE A 157 10.39 9.78 5.64
C ILE A 157 10.74 10.76 6.75
N ARG A 158 9.75 11.55 7.16
CA ARG A 158 9.83 12.46 8.31
C ARG A 158 8.94 11.95 9.44
N LYS A 159 9.37 12.16 10.69
CA LYS A 159 8.51 11.99 11.87
C LYS A 159 7.98 13.35 12.29
N LEU A 160 6.67 13.50 12.37
CA LEU A 160 6.02 14.78 12.68
C LEU A 160 5.00 14.62 13.81
N SER A 161 4.75 15.71 14.53
CA SER A 161 3.69 15.85 15.54
C SER A 161 2.65 16.91 15.17
N GLU A 162 2.83 17.58 14.03
CA GLU A 162 1.98 18.68 13.56
C GLU A 162 1.51 18.30 12.14
N PRO A 163 0.25 17.88 11.95
CA PRO A 163 -0.27 17.45 10.65
C PRO A 163 -0.23 18.56 9.59
N GLU A 164 -0.21 19.83 9.99
CA GLU A 164 -0.11 20.99 9.10
C GLU A 164 1.25 21.09 8.38
N ARG A 165 2.28 20.41 8.90
CA ARG A 165 3.62 20.39 8.32
C ARG A 165 3.86 19.22 7.37
N ALA A 166 2.91 18.30 7.26
CA ALA A 166 3.02 17.15 6.36
C ALA A 166 2.81 17.57 4.91
N GLU A 167 3.53 16.95 3.99
CA GLU A 167 3.46 17.23 2.54
C GLU A 167 3.36 15.94 1.70
N GLY A 168 3.52 14.77 2.30
CA GLY A 168 3.52 13.47 1.63
C GLY A 168 2.29 12.63 1.98
N VAL A 169 2.53 11.41 2.45
CA VAL A 169 1.50 10.48 2.91
C VAL A 169 1.64 10.31 4.42
N ILE A 170 0.61 10.70 5.17
CA ILE A 170 0.56 10.49 6.61
C ILE A 170 0.14 9.05 6.88
N ILE A 171 0.97 8.29 7.59
CA ILE A 171 0.68 6.96 8.10
C ILE A 171 1.07 6.84 9.57
N PRO A 172 0.48 5.91 10.33
CA PRO A 172 0.89 5.69 11.72
C PRO A 172 2.34 5.20 11.81
N GLU A 173 3.01 5.52 12.91
CA GLU A 173 4.22 4.82 13.31
C GLU A 173 3.85 3.43 13.85
N LYS A 174 4.54 2.39 13.36
CA LYS A 174 4.35 1.01 13.81
C LYS A 174 5.49 0.58 14.73
N SER A 175 5.15 0.05 15.90
CA SER A 175 6.08 -0.61 16.83
C SER A 175 5.49 -1.94 17.29
N GLY A 176 5.95 -3.04 16.69
CA GLY A 176 5.36 -4.36 16.89
C GLY A 176 3.89 -4.37 16.47
N ARG A 177 3.00 -4.63 17.43
CA ARG A 177 1.54 -4.67 17.29
C ARG A 177 0.83 -3.36 17.63
N VAL A 178 1.60 -2.29 17.85
CA VAL A 178 1.08 -0.97 18.20
C VAL A 178 1.22 -0.04 17.00
N LEU A 179 0.15 0.68 16.69
CA LEU A 179 0.14 1.80 15.76
C LEU A 179 -0.13 3.10 16.53
N ILE A 180 0.71 4.11 16.32
CA ILE A 180 0.45 5.47 16.80
C ILE A 180 0.28 6.35 15.57
N GLY A 181 -0.89 6.96 15.42
CA GLY A 181 -1.21 7.75 14.23
C GLY A 181 -2.01 9.00 14.56
N TYR A 182 -2.43 9.68 13.49
CA TYR A 182 -3.24 10.89 13.59
C TYR A 182 -4.55 10.74 12.80
N HIS A 183 -5.68 10.77 13.51
CA HIS A 183 -7.02 10.84 12.92
C HIS A 183 -7.97 11.51 13.93
N ASN A 184 -8.35 12.76 13.64
CA ASN A 184 -9.12 13.62 14.57
C ASN A 184 -8.45 13.80 15.95
N GLY A 185 -7.12 13.73 15.99
CA GLY A 185 -6.31 13.67 17.21
C GLY A 185 -5.30 12.53 17.15
N PHE A 186 -4.36 12.51 18.10
CA PHE A 186 -3.46 11.37 18.24
C PHE A 186 -4.19 10.18 18.85
N LEU A 187 -3.83 9.00 18.37
CA LEU A 187 -4.43 7.76 18.81
C LEU A 187 -3.41 6.64 18.80
N LYS A 188 -3.63 5.67 19.69
CA LYS A 188 -2.88 4.43 19.79
C LYS A 188 -3.83 3.27 19.51
N CYS A 189 -3.54 2.46 18.51
CA CYS A 189 -4.28 1.23 18.22
C CYS A 189 -3.42 -0.01 18.44
N THR A 190 -4.07 -1.11 18.77
CA THR A 190 -3.43 -2.43 18.90
C THR A 190 -4.15 -3.47 18.04
N PHE A 191 -3.38 -4.39 17.43
CA PHE A 191 -3.90 -5.45 16.56
C PHE A 191 -3.14 -6.78 16.72
#